data_AF-A0A3N5V1C2-F1
#
_entry.id   AF-A0A3N5V1C2-F1
#
_cell.length_a   1.000
_cell.length_b   1.000
_cell.length_c   1.000
_cell.angle_alpha   90.00
_cell.angle_beta   90.00
_cell.angle_gamma   90.00
#
_symmetry.space_group_name_H-M   'P 1'
#
loop_
_entity.id
_entity.type
_entity.pdbx_description
1 polymer ?
#
loop_
_entity_poly.entity_id
_entity_poly.type
_entity_poly.pdbx_seq_one_letter_code
_entity_poly.pdbx_strand_id
1 'polypeptide(L)'
;MTTAYTDYTYYTTTYLGTSIASADFARLALRASAVIDSITFGRAATDTDNTDAIEMATCAVAEEYQRVELDGNADGIASESIGSNSVTYTENSAKQRTANEKYIASAAVYLGSTGLMFPGFAAGEYSGESASDED
;
A
#
# COMPACT_ATOMS: atom_id res chain seq x y z
N MET A 1 -0.56 -14.82 14.06
CA MET A 1 -1.67 -13.86 13.94
C MET A 1 -1.09 -12.63 13.27
N THR A 2 -1.56 -12.26 12.09
CA THR A 2 -1.14 -11.02 11.43
C THR A 2 -2.05 -9.91 11.94
N THR A 3 -1.55 -9.07 12.84
CA THR A 3 -2.29 -7.94 13.39
C THR A 3 -2.15 -6.74 12.45
N ALA A 4 -3.17 -5.89 12.35
CA ALA A 4 -3.05 -4.65 11.60
C ALA A 4 -2.04 -3.69 12.27
N TYR A 5 -1.38 -2.86 11.47
CA TYR A 5 -0.43 -1.87 11.96
C TYR A 5 -1.06 -0.76 12.80
N THR A 6 -2.37 -0.53 12.64
CA THR A 6 -3.10 0.53 13.31
C THR A 6 -4.44 0.02 13.82
N ASP A 7 -5.02 0.74 14.78
CA ASP A 7 -6.34 0.45 15.33
C ASP A 7 -7.34 1.59 15.11
N TYR A 8 -8.61 1.34 15.45
CA TYR A 8 -9.67 2.31 15.24
C TYR A 8 -9.53 3.56 16.12
N THR A 9 -8.86 3.44 17.28
CA THR A 9 -8.58 4.59 18.13
C THR A 9 -7.62 5.52 17.41
N TYR A 10 -6.48 5.00 16.96
CA TYR A 10 -5.50 5.77 16.20
C TYR A 10 -6.12 6.43 14.96
N TYR A 11 -6.93 5.68 14.20
CA TYR A 11 -7.63 6.20 13.03
C TYR A 11 -8.47 7.44 13.33
N THR A 12 -9.22 7.43 14.44
CA THR A 12 -10.14 8.52 14.78
C THR A 12 -9.50 9.66 15.55
N THR A 13 -8.50 9.37 16.40
CA THR A 13 -7.90 10.36 17.30
C THR A 13 -6.62 10.99 16.78
N THR A 14 -5.83 10.24 15.99
CA THR A 14 -4.50 10.67 15.54
C THR A 14 -4.50 10.94 14.03
N TYR A 15 -4.98 9.98 13.24
CA TYR A 15 -5.15 10.17 11.78
C TYR A 15 -6.35 11.07 11.45
N LEU A 16 -7.31 11.22 12.37
CA LEU A 16 -8.50 12.07 12.23
C LEU A 16 -9.43 11.65 11.07
N GLY A 17 -9.46 10.35 10.77
CA GLY A 17 -10.32 9.80 9.73
C GLY A 17 -11.78 9.70 10.16
N THR A 18 -12.69 9.82 9.18
CA THR A 18 -14.14 9.86 9.42
C THR A 18 -14.96 9.00 8.46
N SER A 19 -14.31 8.41 7.45
CA SER A 19 -14.97 7.69 6.35
C SER A 19 -15.38 6.27 6.73
N ILE A 20 -14.57 5.59 7.54
CA ILE A 20 -14.72 4.17 7.85
C ILE A 20 -15.54 3.98 9.14
N ALA A 21 -16.60 3.19 9.04
CA ALA A 21 -17.36 2.76 10.22
C ALA A 21 -16.54 1.79 11.08
N SER A 22 -16.66 1.89 12.41
CA SER A 22 -15.91 1.05 13.37
C SER A 22 -16.00 -0.45 13.09
N ALA A 23 -17.18 -0.93 12.66
CA ALA A 23 -17.42 -2.34 12.35
C ALA A 23 -16.61 -2.85 11.15
N ASP A 24 -16.28 -1.98 10.20
CA ASP A 24 -15.54 -2.31 8.98
C ASP A 24 -14.03 -2.09 9.13
N PHE A 25 -13.63 -1.26 10.08
CA PHE A 25 -12.25 -0.77 10.19
C PHE A 25 -11.24 -1.91 10.34
N ALA A 26 -11.47 -2.86 11.24
CA ALA A 26 -10.51 -3.94 11.49
C ALA A 26 -10.20 -4.77 10.23
N ARG A 27 -11.21 -5.04 9.40
CA ARG A 27 -11.06 -5.78 8.14
C ARG A 27 -10.25 -4.96 7.12
N LEU A 28 -10.55 -3.66 7.01
CA LEU A 28 -9.87 -2.76 6.07
C LEU A 28 -8.43 -2.49 6.48
N ALA A 29 -8.18 -2.25 7.77
CA ALA A 29 -6.85 -2.05 8.33
C ALA A 29 -5.96 -3.27 8.11
N LEU A 30 -6.48 -4.49 8.31
CA LEU A 30 -5.72 -5.73 8.05
C LEU A 30 -5.29 -5.85 6.58
N ARG A 31 -6.19 -5.55 5.64
CA ARG A 31 -5.87 -5.55 4.20
C ARG A 31 -4.87 -4.46 3.85
N ALA A 32 -5.05 -3.27 4.41
CA ALA A 32 -4.12 -2.17 4.26
C ALA A 32 -2.72 -2.52 4.76
N SER A 33 -2.59 -3.19 5.91
CA SER A 33 -1.30 -3.63 6.44
C SER A 33 -0.59 -4.60 5.50
N ALA A 34 -1.31 -5.51 4.84
CA ALA A 34 -0.71 -6.38 3.82
C ALA A 34 -0.18 -5.60 2.60
N VAL A 35 -0.84 -4.50 2.21
CA VAL A 35 -0.31 -3.60 1.17
C VAL A 35 0.95 -2.89 1.67
N ILE A 36 0.96 -2.38 2.90
CA ILE A 36 2.14 -1.76 3.51
C ILE A 36 3.32 -2.74 3.52
N ASP A 37 3.11 -3.99 3.92
CA ASP A 37 4.15 -5.02 3.86
C ASP A 37 4.66 -5.25 2.44
N SER A 38 3.75 -5.34 1.48
CA SER A 38 4.12 -5.56 0.08
C SER A 38 4.98 -4.42 -0.48
N ILE A 39 4.63 -3.15 -0.22
CA ILE A 39 5.32 -1.99 -0.79
C ILE A 39 6.59 -1.63 -0.02
N THR A 40 6.72 -2.09 1.22
CA THR A 40 7.93 -1.91 2.05
C THR A 40 8.84 -3.12 2.05
N PHE A 41 8.52 -4.16 1.26
CA PHE A 41 9.27 -5.42 1.20
C PHE A 41 9.39 -6.09 2.58
N GLY A 42 8.34 -6.00 3.39
CA GLY A 42 8.25 -6.55 4.75
C GLY A 42 9.03 -5.78 5.83
N ARG A 43 9.66 -4.64 5.48
CA ARG A 43 10.47 -3.86 6.43
C ARG A 43 9.64 -3.16 7.50
N ALA A 44 8.40 -2.77 7.17
CA ALA A 44 7.49 -2.13 8.12
C ALA A 44 7.24 -2.96 9.39
N ALA A 45 7.27 -4.30 9.29
CA ALA A 45 7.01 -5.19 10.42
C ALA A 45 8.01 -5.07 11.57
N THR A 46 9.22 -4.58 11.29
CA THR A 46 10.31 -4.46 12.27
C THR A 46 10.80 -3.03 12.46
N ASP A 47 10.24 -2.06 11.73
CA ASP A 47 10.65 -0.66 11.80
C ASP A 47 10.00 0.03 13.00
N THR A 48 10.83 0.53 13.91
CA THR A 48 10.39 1.24 15.11
C THR A 48 10.55 2.76 15.02
N ASP A 49 11.25 3.24 13.99
CA ASP A 49 11.58 4.66 13.84
C ASP A 49 10.49 5.42 13.07
N ASN A 50 9.73 4.70 12.24
CA ASN A 50 8.71 5.23 11.33
C ASN A 50 7.29 4.71 11.68
N THR A 51 7.04 4.29 12.93
CA THR A 51 5.75 3.69 13.33
C THR A 51 4.56 4.60 13.03
N ASP A 52 4.67 5.90 13.32
CA ASP A 52 3.62 6.89 13.06
C ASP A 52 3.31 6.98 11.54
N ALA A 53 4.36 7.02 10.70
CA ALA A 53 4.20 7.04 9.25
C ALA A 53 3.57 5.74 8.71
N ILE A 54 3.90 4.59 9.29
CA ILE A 54 3.32 3.28 8.96
C ILE A 54 1.83 3.23 9.34
N GLU A 55 1.48 3.72 10.51
CA GLU A 55 0.08 3.78 10.97
C GLU A 55 -0.75 4.75 10.10
N MET A 56 -0.23 5.94 9.81
CA MET A 56 -0.87 6.92 8.93
C MET A 56 -1.07 6.37 7.52
N ALA A 57 -0.05 5.70 6.96
CA ALA A 57 -0.14 5.06 5.65
C ALA A 57 -1.19 3.94 5.64
N THR A 58 -1.26 3.14 6.72
CA THR A 58 -2.24 2.06 6.85
C THR A 58 -3.67 2.62 6.87
N CYS A 59 -3.91 3.71 7.62
CA CYS A 59 -5.20 4.41 7.63
C CYS A 59 -5.59 4.93 6.23
N ALA A 60 -4.66 5.58 5.53
CA ALA A 60 -4.92 6.12 4.19
C ALA A 60 -5.22 5.04 3.16
N VAL A 61 -4.54 3.90 3.22
CA VAL A 61 -4.85 2.73 2.38
C VAL A 61 -6.19 2.10 2.76
N ALA A 62 -6.54 2.04 4.04
CA ALA A 62 -7.82 1.52 4.50
C ALA A 62 -9.00 2.35 3.97
N GLU A 63 -8.88 3.69 3.96
CA GLU A 63 -9.90 4.55 3.37
C GLU A 63 -10.00 4.35 1.86
N GLU A 64 -8.88 4.19 1.17
CA GLU A 64 -8.88 3.94 -0.26
C GLU A 64 -9.51 2.58 -0.61
N TYR A 65 -9.30 1.55 0.22
CA TYR A 65 -10.02 0.28 0.07
C TYR A 65 -11.54 0.47 0.16
N GLN A 66 -12.01 1.25 1.15
CA GLN A 66 -13.43 1.54 1.28
C GLN A 66 -13.97 2.28 0.05
N ARG A 67 -13.23 3.27 -0.47
CA ARG A 67 -13.61 4.01 -1.68
C ARG A 67 -13.72 3.10 -2.90
N VAL A 68 -12.74 2.22 -3.12
CA VAL A 68 -12.77 1.26 -4.22
C VAL A 68 -13.91 0.24 -4.07
N GLU A 69 -14.20 -0.24 -2.86
CA GLU A 69 -15.33 -1.13 -2.59
C GLU A 69 -16.69 -0.46 -2.88
N LEU A 70 -16.84 0.83 -2.56
CA LEU A 70 -18.03 1.62 -2.87
C LEU A 70 -18.18 1.90 -4.37
N ASP A 71 -17.08 2.29 -5.03
CA ASP A 71 -17.05 2.54 -6.48
C ASP A 71 -17.38 1.26 -7.28
N GLY A 72 -16.85 0.10 -6.85
CA GLY A 72 -17.11 -1.19 -7.50
C GLY A 72 -18.54 -1.70 -7.30
N ASN A 73 -19.18 -1.35 -6.18
CA ASN A 73 -20.60 -1.67 -5.95
C ASN A 73 -21.55 -0.76 -6.74
N ALA A 74 -21.13 0.43 -7.17
CA ALA A 74 -21.96 1.35 -7.95
C ALA A 74 -22.26 0.84 -9.38
N ASP A 75 -21.40 -0.03 -9.93
CA ASP A 75 -21.57 -0.65 -11.25
C ASP A 75 -22.20 -2.06 -11.20
N GLY A 76 -22.72 -2.50 -10.04
CA GLY A 76 -23.50 -3.74 -9.91
C GLY A 76 -22.72 -5.04 -10.04
N ILE A 77 -21.39 -5.03 -10.04
CA ILE A 77 -20.57 -6.24 -9.95
C ILE A 77 -20.19 -6.48 -8.49
N ALA A 78 -21.20 -6.91 -7.73
CA ALA A 78 -20.98 -7.53 -6.43
C ALA A 78 -20.40 -8.93 -6.63
N SER A 79 -19.34 -9.20 -5.87
CA SER A 79 -18.80 -10.51 -5.52
C SER A 79 -17.78 -11.15 -6.47
N GLU A 80 -16.73 -11.68 -5.83
CA GLU A 80 -15.78 -12.69 -6.35
C GLU A 80 -14.54 -12.24 -7.13
N SER A 81 -13.98 -11.05 -6.90
CA SER A 81 -12.63 -10.77 -7.43
C SER A 81 -11.69 -9.95 -6.53
N ILE A 82 -11.58 -10.35 -5.25
CA ILE A 82 -10.35 -10.04 -4.46
C ILE A 82 -9.26 -11.10 -4.74
N GLY A 83 -9.29 -11.70 -5.94
CA GLY A 83 -8.37 -12.77 -6.36
C GLY A 83 -7.89 -12.68 -7.80
N SER A 84 -8.54 -11.87 -8.65
CA SER A 84 -8.16 -11.75 -10.06
C SER A 84 -8.26 -10.28 -10.47
N ASN A 85 -7.18 -9.51 -10.22
CA ASN A 85 -6.93 -8.24 -10.91
C ASN A 85 -6.64 -8.54 -12.40
N SER A 86 -7.67 -8.96 -13.14
CA SER A 86 -7.61 -9.06 -14.60
C SER A 86 -7.80 -7.65 -15.15
N VAL A 87 -6.69 -6.98 -15.48
CA VAL A 87 -6.71 -5.69 -16.15
C VAL A 87 -7.25 -5.91 -17.56
N THR A 88 -8.54 -5.65 -17.77
CA THR A 88 -9.14 -5.59 -19.11
C THR A 88 -8.78 -4.24 -19.72
N TYR A 89 -7.79 -4.22 -20.61
CA TYR A 89 -7.41 -3.05 -21.40
C TYR A 89 -8.48 -2.78 -22.48
N THR A 90 -9.58 -2.12 -22.12
CA THR A 90 -10.46 -1.49 -23.09
C THR A 90 -10.13 -0.01 -23.20
N GLU A 91 -9.96 0.46 -24.43
CA GLU A 91 -9.36 1.75 -24.84
C GLU A 91 -10.07 3.04 -24.36
N ASN A 92 -10.96 2.97 -23.37
CA ASN A 92 -11.50 4.12 -22.62
C ASN A 92 -10.74 4.40 -21.30
N SER A 93 -9.74 3.61 -20.95
CA SER A 93 -9.01 3.63 -19.67
C SER A 93 -7.86 4.64 -19.58
N ALA A 94 -7.84 5.70 -20.40
CA ALA A 94 -6.68 6.60 -20.52
C ALA A 94 -6.38 7.46 -19.27
N LYS A 95 -7.18 7.41 -18.18
CA LYS A 95 -6.97 8.25 -16.98
C LYS A 95 -7.33 7.64 -15.62
N GLN A 96 -7.87 6.42 -15.55
CA GLN A 96 -8.21 5.82 -14.26
C GLN A 96 -7.07 4.95 -13.76
N ARG A 97 -6.46 5.36 -12.64
CA ARG A 97 -5.47 4.54 -11.92
C ARG A 97 -6.10 3.22 -11.50
N THR A 98 -5.34 2.13 -11.60
CA THR A 98 -5.77 0.84 -11.07
C THR A 98 -5.96 0.92 -9.56
N ALA A 99 -6.78 0.03 -8.97
CA ALA A 99 -6.97 0.01 -7.51
C ALA A 99 -5.63 -0.09 -6.77
N ASN A 100 -4.72 -0.93 -7.26
CA ASN A 100 -3.38 -1.08 -6.69
C ASN A 100 -2.56 0.21 -6.76
N GLU A 101 -2.60 0.93 -7.89
CA GLU A 101 -1.90 2.22 -8.02
C GLU A 101 -2.45 3.27 -7.04
N LYS A 102 -3.76 3.25 -6.75
CA LYS A 102 -4.37 4.16 -5.77
C LYS A 102 -3.86 3.85 -4.36
N TYR A 103 -3.80 2.57 -3.97
CA TYR A 103 -3.27 2.15 -2.68
C TYR A 103 -1.79 2.53 -2.50
N ILE A 104 -0.97 2.31 -3.52
CA ILE A 104 0.45 2.72 -3.48
C ILE A 104 0.57 4.24 -3.34
N ALA A 105 -0.27 5.01 -4.05
CA ALA A 105 -0.26 6.47 -3.94
C ALA A 105 -0.62 6.95 -2.53
N SER A 106 -1.66 6.40 -1.92
CA SER A 106 -2.10 6.83 -0.58
C SER A 106 -1.04 6.52 0.48
N ALA A 107 -0.40 5.34 0.40
CA ALA A 107 0.71 5.01 1.29
C ALA A 107 1.95 5.90 1.08
N ALA A 108 2.28 6.22 -0.18
CA ALA A 108 3.47 6.99 -0.53
C ALA A 108 3.48 8.42 0.04
N VAL A 109 2.31 9.00 0.33
CA VAL A 109 2.20 10.31 0.99
C VAL A 109 2.94 10.34 2.33
N TYR A 110 2.91 9.23 3.07
CA TYR A 110 3.51 9.11 4.40
C TYR A 110 4.84 8.36 4.37
N LEU A 111 4.97 7.32 3.53
CA LEU A 111 6.16 6.47 3.50
C LEU A 111 7.24 6.95 2.53
N GLY A 112 6.93 7.86 1.61
CA GLY A 112 7.85 8.26 0.54
C GLY A 112 9.19 8.84 1.01
N SER A 113 9.22 9.48 2.19
CA SER A 113 10.43 10.05 2.79
C SER A 113 11.14 9.13 3.79
N THR A 114 10.54 7.99 4.16
CA THR A 114 11.06 7.07 5.19
C THR A 114 12.17 6.16 4.68
N GLY A 115 12.30 6.02 3.36
CA GLY A 115 13.20 5.03 2.73
C GLY A 115 12.66 3.59 2.73
N LEU A 116 11.55 3.30 3.42
CA LEU A 116 10.98 1.95 3.50
C LEU A 116 10.54 1.39 2.14
N MET A 117 10.03 2.26 1.27
CA MET A 117 9.58 1.91 -0.08
C MET A 117 10.74 1.77 -1.09
N PHE A 118 11.98 2.02 -0.69
CA PHE A 118 13.13 1.90 -1.58
C PHE A 118 13.52 0.43 -1.76
N PRO A 119 13.45 -0.15 -2.97
CA PRO A 119 13.75 -1.58 -3.18
C PRO A 119 15.21 -1.94 -2.89
N GLY A 120 16.13 -0.96 -2.88
CA GLY A 120 17.56 -1.21 -2.83
C GLY A 120 18.18 -1.24 -4.22
N PHE A 121 19.46 -1.60 -4.28
CA PHE A 121 20.18 -1.91 -5.51
C PHE A 121 20.44 -3.43 -5.57
N ALA A 122 20.41 -4.01 -6.77
CA ALA A 122 20.82 -5.39 -6.96
C ALA A 122 22.36 -5.48 -6.80
N ALA A 123 22.82 -6.25 -5.82
CA ALA A 123 24.25 -6.50 -5.65
C ALA A 123 24.79 -7.29 -6.85
N GLY A 124 25.76 -6.72 -7.59
CA GLY A 124 26.43 -7.36 -8.72
C GLY A 124 26.19 -6.74 -10.10
N GLU A 125 25.28 -5.76 -10.25
CA GLU A 125 25.05 -5.10 -11.56
C GLU A 125 26.18 -4.13 -11.97
N TYR A 126 27.02 -3.69 -11.04
CA TYR A 126 28.07 -2.70 -11.27
C TYR A 126 29.49 -3.16 -10.91
N SER A 127 29.73 -4.46 -10.78
CA SER A 127 31.10 -4.99 -10.79
C SER A 127 31.58 -5.07 -12.24
N GLY A 128 31.85 -3.91 -12.83
CA GLY A 128 32.66 -3.84 -14.04
C GLY A 128 34.05 -4.34 -13.69
N GLU A 129 34.41 -5.51 -14.22
CA GLU A 129 35.78 -6.02 -14.28
C GLU A 129 36.67 -4.90 -14.86
N SER A 130 37.34 -4.15 -14.01
CA SER A 130 38.42 -3.26 -14.42
C SER A 130 39.58 -4.16 -14.85
N ALA A 131 39.56 -4.57 -16.12
CA ALA A 131 40.71 -5.19 -16.77
C ALA A 131 41.88 -4.21 -16.66
N SER A 132 42.81 -4.53 -15.76
CA SER A 132 44.14 -3.94 -15.73
C SER A 132 44.89 -4.46 -16.95
N ASP A 133 44.87 -3.70 -18.04
CA ASP A 133 45.82 -3.90 -19.14
C ASP A 133 47.22 -3.50 -18.61
N GLU A 134 47.99 -4.51 -18.21
CA GLU A 134 49.43 -4.43 -17.98
C GLU A 134 50.14 -4.76 -19.30
N ASP A 135 50.78 -3.75 -19.91
CA ASP A 135 51.84 -3.90 -20.91
C ASP A 135 52.88 -2.77 -20.76
#